data_AF-A0A9D7PQN7-F1
#
_entry.id   AF-A0A9D7PQN7-F1
#
_cell.length_a   1.000
_cell.length_b   1.000
_cell.length_c   1.000
_cell.angle_alpha   90.00
_cell.angle_beta   90.00
_cell.angle_gamma   90.00
#
_symmetry.space_group_name_H-M   'P 1'
#
loop_
_entity.id
_entity.type
_entity.pdbx_description
1 polymer ?
#
loop_
_entity_poly.entity_id
_entity_poly.type
_entity_poly.pdbx_seq_one_letter_code
_entity_poly.pdbx_strand_id
1 'polypeptide(L)'
;MPANLLATPGQIFRHTRYYHDAAGWHTKYLLVLAADADNLVYRLLTSRAHARPENPPCYHGDPYPGFYLGLIGGSLSAKSWLDLRRQDDYDHRQFVADVSAGLLTPETSLPPQQICAALDCAANADDTTRQQTRQMRDQRARLSCQ
;
A
#
# COMPACT_ATOMS: atom_id res chain seq x y z
N MET A 1 27.15 -3.77 7.21
CA MET A 1 26.17 -2.67 7.24
C MET A 1 25.01 -3.10 6.37
N PRO A 2 23.76 -3.20 6.86
CA PRO A 2 22.67 -3.48 5.94
C PRO A 2 22.57 -2.30 4.97
N ALA A 3 22.42 -2.61 3.68
CA ALA A 3 22.16 -1.61 2.66
C ALA A 3 20.95 -0.76 3.10
N ASN A 4 21.01 0.54 2.83
CA ASN A 4 19.91 1.47 3.07
C ASN A 4 18.68 0.94 2.32
N LEU A 5 17.83 0.16 2.99
CA LEU A 5 16.66 -0.48 2.41
C LEU A 5 15.54 0.56 2.39
N LEU A 6 15.70 1.54 1.51
CA LEU A 6 14.68 2.53 1.26
C LEU A 6 13.54 1.84 0.52
N ALA A 7 12.37 1.84 1.13
CA ALA A 7 11.15 1.39 0.48
C ALA A 7 10.93 2.21 -0.80
N THR A 8 10.79 1.52 -1.93
CA THR A 8 10.50 2.15 -3.21
C THR A 8 9.00 2.17 -3.45
N PRO A 9 8.39 3.31 -3.82
CA PRO A 9 7.00 3.38 -4.23
C PRO A 9 6.64 2.34 -5.30
N GLY A 10 5.51 1.67 -5.13
CA GLY A 10 5.09 0.53 -5.94
C GLY A 10 5.53 -0.83 -5.38
N GLN A 11 6.48 -0.88 -4.44
CA GLN A 11 6.83 -2.14 -3.77
C GLN A 11 5.70 -2.63 -2.86
N ILE A 12 5.51 -3.95 -2.87
CA ILE A 12 4.60 -4.65 -1.98
C ILE A 12 5.42 -5.46 -1.00
N PHE A 13 5.10 -5.29 0.28
CA PHE A 13 5.71 -6.03 1.37
C PHE A 13 4.70 -6.94 2.05
N ARG A 14 5.16 -8.11 2.47
CA ARG A 14 4.42 -9.03 3.33
C ARG A 14 4.82 -8.78 4.78
N HIS A 15 3.85 -8.46 5.63
CA HIS A 15 4.03 -8.33 7.06
C HIS A 15 3.44 -9.55 7.76
N THR A 16 4.27 -10.38 8.38
CA THR A 16 3.85 -11.67 8.95
C THR A 16 3.09 -11.54 10.29
N ARG A 17 3.35 -10.45 11.02
CA ARG A 17 2.73 -10.12 12.33
C ARG A 17 2.05 -8.76 12.36
N TYR A 18 1.17 -8.46 11.42
CA TYR A 18 0.62 -7.09 11.27
C TYR A 18 -0.32 -6.71 12.42
N TYR A 19 -1.18 -7.64 12.86
CA TYR A 19 -2.00 -7.44 14.05
C TYR A 19 -2.21 -8.77 14.77
N HIS A 20 -2.56 -8.69 16.06
CA HIS A 20 -2.83 -9.84 16.91
C HIS A 20 -4.27 -9.80 17.40
N ASP A 21 -4.99 -10.91 17.28
CA ASP A 21 -6.30 -11.11 17.91
C ASP A 21 -6.36 -12.45 18.66
N ALA A 22 -7.56 -12.90 19.05
CA ALA A 22 -7.74 -14.16 19.77
C ALA A 22 -7.27 -15.40 18.99
N ALA A 23 -7.19 -15.32 17.66
CA ALA A 23 -6.68 -16.39 16.79
C ALA A 23 -5.15 -16.28 16.54
N GLY A 24 -4.49 -15.25 17.07
CA GLY A 24 -3.05 -15.06 16.99
C GLY A 24 -2.64 -13.94 16.02
N TRP A 25 -1.43 -14.06 15.48
CA TRP A 25 -0.86 -13.09 14.55
C TRP A 25 -1.41 -13.27 13.13
N HIS A 26 -1.76 -12.16 12.50
CA HIS A 26 -2.28 -12.14 11.14
C HIS A 26 -1.31 -11.49 10.17
N THR A 27 -1.21 -12.11 8.99
CA THR A 27 -0.41 -11.59 7.89
C THR A 27 -1.20 -10.55 7.09
N LYS A 28 -0.53 -9.47 6.68
CA LYS A 28 -1.04 -8.49 5.73
C LYS A 28 -0.01 -8.18 4.66
N TYR A 29 -0.49 -7.60 3.56
CA TYR A 29 0.35 -7.08 2.49
C TYR A 29 0.16 -5.58 2.39
N LEU A 30 1.26 -4.85 2.24
CA LEU A 30 1.33 -3.39 2.26
C LEU A 30 1.87 -2.93 0.91
N LEU A 31 1.16 -2.04 0.23
CA LEU A 31 1.68 -1.32 -0.93
C LEU A 31 2.26 0.01 -0.47
N VAL A 32 3.53 0.27 -0.79
CA VAL A 32 4.19 1.55 -0.56
C VAL A 32 3.75 2.53 -1.65
N LEU A 33 3.13 3.64 -1.24
CA LEU A 33 2.63 4.67 -2.15
C LEU A 33 3.62 5.83 -2.25
N ALA A 34 4.10 6.33 -1.11
CA ALA A 34 5.11 7.38 -1.06
C ALA A 34 6.01 7.15 0.16
N ALA A 35 7.20 7.73 0.13
CA ALA A 35 8.13 7.70 1.25
C ALA A 35 8.92 9.01 1.32
N ASP A 36 9.19 9.46 2.53
CA ASP A 36 10.19 10.49 2.83
C ASP A 36 11.21 9.96 3.85
N ALA A 37 12.00 10.85 4.45
CA ALA A 37 13.07 10.46 5.37
C ALA A 37 12.54 9.86 6.69
N ASP A 38 11.32 10.23 7.08
CA ASP A 38 10.76 9.91 8.38
C ASP A 38 9.59 8.92 8.28
N ASN A 39 8.82 8.95 7.19
CA ASN A 39 7.56 8.23 7.08
C ASN A 39 7.34 7.60 5.70
N LEU A 40 6.59 6.49 5.70
CA LEU A 40 6.08 5.84 4.51
C LEU A 40 4.55 5.93 4.49
N VAL A 41 4.01 6.44 3.38
CA VAL A 41 2.58 6.34 3.08
C VAL A 41 2.34 4.97 2.45
N TYR A 42 1.51 4.16 3.09
CA TYR A 42 1.12 2.86 2.58
C TYR A 42 -0.38 2.64 2.69
N ARG A 43 -0.86 1.63 1.96
CA ARG A 43 -2.21 1.08 2.13
C ARG A 43 -2.17 -0.44 2.08
N LEU A 44 -3.14 -1.07 2.73
CA LEU A 44 -3.23 -2.52 2.81
C LEU A 44 -3.84 -3.11 1.55
N LEU A 45 -3.40 -4.31 1.19
CA LEU A 45 -4.06 -5.12 0.18
C LEU A 45 -5.12 -6.01 0.82
N THR A 46 -6.20 -6.25 0.07
CA THR A 46 -7.25 -7.20 0.43
C THR A 46 -7.69 -7.97 -0.80
N SER A 47 -7.83 -9.28 -0.66
CA SER A 47 -8.47 -10.15 -1.67
C SER A 47 -9.99 -10.27 -1.47
N ARG A 48 -10.52 -9.72 -0.37
CA ARG A 48 -11.96 -9.68 -0.11
C ARG A 48 -12.56 -8.48 -0.83
N ALA A 49 -13.36 -8.75 -1.86
CA ALA A 49 -14.03 -7.71 -2.64
C ALA A 49 -14.96 -6.86 -1.76
N HIS A 50 -15.85 -7.49 -0.97
CA HIS A 50 -16.84 -6.80 -0.13
C HIS A 50 -17.51 -5.62 -0.86
N ALA A 51 -18.13 -5.88 -2.02
CA ALA A 51 -18.78 -4.88 -2.88
C ALA A 51 -17.84 -3.84 -3.56
N ARG A 52 -16.52 -3.91 -3.37
CA ARG A 52 -15.58 -3.12 -4.18
C ARG A 52 -15.72 -3.51 -5.66
N PRO A 53 -16.01 -2.56 -6.56
CA PRO A 53 -16.13 -2.86 -7.98
C PRO A 53 -14.75 -3.15 -8.59
N GLU A 54 -14.76 -3.85 -9.74
CA GLU A 54 -13.61 -3.94 -10.64
C GLU A 54 -13.61 -2.80 -11.66
N ASN A 55 -14.80 -2.24 -11.97
CA ASN A 55 -15.01 -1.15 -12.91
C ASN A 55 -16.12 -0.20 -12.42
N PRO A 56 -15.87 1.11 -12.23
CA PRO A 56 -14.56 1.75 -12.31
C PRO A 56 -13.61 1.19 -11.24
N PRO A 57 -12.28 1.15 -11.50
CA PRO A 57 -11.34 0.53 -10.56
C PRO A 57 -11.18 1.36 -9.28
N CYS A 58 -11.38 2.67 -9.34
CA CYS A 58 -11.35 3.55 -8.18
C CYS A 58 -12.75 3.75 -7.61
N TYR A 59 -12.95 3.40 -6.35
CA TYR A 59 -14.23 3.48 -5.66
C TYR A 59 -14.05 4.08 -4.27
N HIS A 60 -14.69 5.23 -4.01
CA HIS A 60 -14.64 5.93 -2.72
C HIS A 60 -15.92 5.79 -1.90
N GLY A 61 -16.87 4.95 -2.35
CA GLY A 61 -18.16 4.81 -1.67
C GLY A 61 -18.12 3.89 -0.45
N ASP A 62 -19.21 3.94 0.31
CA ASP A 62 -19.40 3.13 1.51
C ASP A 62 -19.88 1.70 1.18
N PRO A 63 -19.56 0.71 2.04
CA PRO A 63 -18.76 0.82 3.26
C PRO A 63 -17.28 0.48 3.07
N TYR A 64 -16.88 0.11 1.85
CA TYR A 64 -15.55 -0.41 1.56
C TYR A 64 -14.94 0.31 0.37
N PRO A 65 -14.36 1.51 0.57
CA PRO A 65 -13.64 2.18 -0.49
C PRO A 65 -12.40 1.34 -0.86
N GLY A 66 -12.03 1.38 -2.14
CA GLY A 66 -10.99 0.54 -2.68
C GLY A 66 -10.54 0.93 -4.08
N PHE A 67 -9.29 0.57 -4.41
CA PHE A 67 -8.78 0.62 -5.78
C PHE A 67 -8.50 -0.79 -6.28
N TYR A 68 -9.12 -1.21 -7.38
CA TYR A 68 -8.92 -2.53 -7.97
C TYR A 68 -7.54 -2.64 -8.63
N LEU A 69 -6.74 -3.61 -8.17
CA LEU A 69 -5.38 -3.91 -8.67
C LEU A 69 -5.35 -5.16 -9.57
N GLY A 70 -6.47 -5.85 -9.76
CA GLY A 70 -6.46 -7.10 -10.53
C GLY A 70 -5.59 -8.18 -9.90
N LEU A 71 -4.99 -9.00 -10.75
CA LEU A 71 -4.04 -10.05 -10.37
C LEU A 71 -2.63 -9.46 -10.36
N ILE A 72 -2.01 -9.40 -9.17
CA ILE A 72 -0.67 -8.81 -9.00
C ILE A 72 0.41 -9.81 -9.42
N GLY A 73 0.18 -11.12 -9.20
CA GLY A 73 1.14 -12.19 -9.51
C GLY A 73 2.04 -12.55 -8.34
N GLY A 74 2.99 -13.46 -8.58
CA GLY A 74 3.81 -14.05 -7.53
C GLY A 74 2.97 -14.89 -6.56
N SER A 75 3.15 -14.70 -5.24
CA SER A 75 2.28 -15.35 -4.24
C SER A 75 0.88 -14.70 -4.13
N LEU A 76 0.68 -13.52 -4.74
CA LEU A 76 -0.59 -12.79 -4.76
C LEU A 76 -1.42 -13.18 -5.99
N SER A 77 -1.89 -14.43 -5.99
CA SER A 77 -2.66 -15.04 -7.09
C SER A 77 -4.15 -14.71 -7.10
N ALA A 78 -4.65 -14.04 -6.06
CA ALA A 78 -6.02 -13.59 -5.97
C ALA A 78 -6.19 -12.15 -6.50
N LYS A 79 -7.37 -11.87 -7.05
CA LYS A 79 -7.79 -10.49 -7.33
C LYS A 79 -7.65 -9.67 -6.05
N SER A 80 -7.04 -8.50 -6.19
CA SER A 80 -6.68 -7.67 -5.04
C SER A 80 -7.19 -6.24 -5.21
N TRP A 81 -7.53 -5.63 -4.08
CA TRP A 81 -7.84 -4.22 -3.96
C TRP A 81 -6.87 -3.56 -2.99
N LEU A 82 -6.51 -2.32 -3.26
CA LEU A 82 -5.95 -1.41 -2.28
C LEU A 82 -7.08 -0.92 -1.38
N ASP A 83 -6.96 -1.11 -0.07
CA ASP A 83 -7.91 -0.61 0.91
C ASP A 83 -7.68 0.90 1.10
N LEU A 84 -8.69 1.71 0.79
CA LEU A 84 -8.57 3.17 0.84
C LEU A 84 -9.01 3.78 2.18
N ARG A 85 -9.46 2.95 3.12
CA ARG A 85 -9.78 3.38 4.48
C ARG A 85 -8.54 3.92 5.18
N ARG A 86 -8.76 4.77 6.18
CA ARG A 86 -7.70 5.43 6.94
C ARG A 86 -6.63 4.45 7.41
N GLN A 87 -5.37 4.79 7.12
CA GLN A 87 -4.17 4.18 7.69
C GLN A 87 -3.23 5.29 8.12
N ASP A 88 -2.63 5.12 9.29
CA ASP A 88 -1.55 5.98 9.73
C ASP A 88 -0.28 5.67 8.93
N ASP A 89 0.62 6.65 8.83
CA ASP A 89 1.90 6.47 8.15
C ASP A 89 2.76 5.45 8.90
N TYR A 90 3.62 4.74 8.17
CA TYR A 90 4.60 3.84 8.76
C TYR A 90 5.87 4.62 9.09
N ASP A 91 6.28 4.67 10.35
CA ASP A 91 7.56 5.27 10.73
C ASP A 91 8.73 4.55 10.05
N HIS A 92 9.64 5.30 9.43
CA HIS A 92 10.73 4.74 8.65
C HIS A 92 11.69 3.89 9.50
N ARG A 93 11.96 4.28 10.75
CA ARG A 93 12.85 3.51 11.64
C ARG A 93 12.20 2.20 12.03
N GLN A 94 10.91 2.23 12.34
CA GLN A 94 10.13 1.03 12.61
C GLN A 94 10.08 0.11 11.39
N PHE A 95 9.86 0.66 10.19
CA PHE A 95 9.88 -0.12 8.95
C PHE A 95 11.21 -0.84 8.74
N VAL A 96 12.34 -0.13 8.88
CA VAL A 96 13.68 -0.74 8.75
C VAL A 96 13.92 -1.79 9.82
N ALA A 97 13.46 -1.56 11.06
CA ALA A 97 13.56 -2.54 12.13
C ALA A 97 12.76 -3.81 11.81
N ASP A 98 11.54 -3.69 11.30
CA ASP A 98 10.68 -4.83 10.95
C ASP A 98 11.19 -5.60 9.74
N VAL A 99 11.79 -4.92 8.76
CA VAL A 99 12.52 -5.57 7.66
C VAL A 99 13.73 -6.34 8.21
N SER A 100 14.53 -5.72 9.07
CA SER A 100 15.74 -6.34 9.64
C SER A 100 15.41 -7.54 10.54
N ALA A 101 14.26 -7.50 11.21
CA ALA A 101 13.75 -8.59 12.02
C ALA A 101 13.07 -9.71 11.20
N GLY A 102 12.96 -9.56 9.88
CA GLY A 102 12.25 -10.51 9.01
C GLY A 102 10.73 -10.55 9.21
N LEU A 103 10.17 -9.56 9.92
CA LEU A 103 8.73 -9.40 10.08
C LEU A 103 8.08 -8.86 8.81
N LEU A 104 8.83 -8.06 8.06
CA LEU A 104 8.42 -7.43 6.82
C LEU A 104 9.36 -7.84 5.68
N THR A 105 8.84 -8.51 4.66
CA THR A 105 9.65 -9.04 3.55
C THR A 105 9.15 -8.52 2.20
N PRO A 106 10.03 -8.14 1.27
CA PRO A 106 9.61 -7.73 -0.07
C PRO A 106 8.94 -8.92 -0.78
N GLU A 107 7.77 -8.68 -1.36
CA GLU A 107 6.97 -9.71 -2.02
C GLU A 107 7.03 -9.55 -3.55
N THR A 108 6.66 -8.38 -4.05
CA THR A 108 6.66 -8.04 -5.48
C THR A 108 6.55 -6.51 -5.65
N SER A 109 6.33 -6.02 -6.87
CA SER A 109 6.10 -4.59 -7.15
C SER A 109 5.05 -4.40 -8.23
N LEU A 110 4.32 -3.30 -8.15
CA LEU A 110 3.37 -2.91 -9.19
C LEU A 110 4.08 -2.33 -10.41
N PRO A 111 3.56 -2.56 -11.64
CA PRO A 111 4.01 -1.86 -12.83
C PRO A 111 3.79 -0.33 -12.72
N PRO A 112 4.61 0.50 -13.40
CA PRO A 112 4.52 1.96 -13.33
C PRO A 112 3.12 2.54 -13.56
N GLN A 113 2.40 2.06 -14.58
CA GLN A 113 1.04 2.54 -14.88
C GLN A 113 0.07 2.26 -13.73
N GLN A 114 0.22 1.11 -13.07
CA GLN A 114 -0.67 0.70 -12.00
C GLN A 114 -0.40 1.45 -10.71
N ILE A 115 0.87 1.70 -10.35
CA ILE A 115 1.19 2.56 -9.21
C ILE A 115 0.75 4.01 -9.46
N CYS A 116 0.87 4.53 -10.68
CA CYS A 116 0.35 5.86 -11.02
C CYS A 116 -1.17 5.98 -10.81
N ALA A 117 -1.94 4.98 -11.26
CA ALA A 117 -3.39 4.95 -11.05
C ALA A 117 -3.77 4.76 -9.57
N ALA A 118 -3.04 3.91 -8.84
CA ALA A 118 -3.25 3.71 -7.41
C ALA A 118 -2.97 4.99 -6.61
N LEU A 119 -1.90 5.72 -6.94
CA LEU A 119 -1.58 7.01 -6.33
C LEU A 119 -2.65 8.06 -6.58
N ASP A 120 -3.18 8.13 -7.80
CA ASP A 120 -4.24 9.08 -8.13
C ASP A 120 -5.51 8.79 -7.34
N CYS A 121 -5.93 7.51 -7.31
CA CYS A 121 -7.11 7.11 -6.53
C CYS A 121 -6.92 7.37 -5.03
N ALA A 122 -5.83 6.88 -4.44
CA ALA A 122 -5.59 6.99 -3.01
C ALA A 122 -5.42 8.44 -2.53
N ALA A 123 -4.82 9.31 -3.34
CA ALA A 123 -4.65 10.72 -3.00
C ALA A 123 -5.96 11.50 -2.90
N ASN A 124 -7.03 10.99 -3.53
CA ASN A 124 -8.35 11.61 -3.55
C ASN A 124 -9.39 10.86 -2.68
N ALA A 125 -8.98 9.83 -1.94
CA ALA A 125 -9.87 9.13 -1.01
C ALA A 125 -10.19 10.00 0.22
N ASP A 126 -11.44 9.92 0.70
CA ASP A 126 -11.94 10.76 1.80
C ASP A 126 -11.15 10.61 3.11
N ASP A 127 -10.64 9.41 3.37
CA ASP A 127 -9.86 9.05 4.55
C ASP A 127 -8.36 9.39 4.47
N THR A 128 -7.91 9.96 3.34
CA THR A 128 -6.51 10.33 3.14
C THR A 128 -6.25 11.73 3.71
N THR A 129 -5.20 11.85 4.55
CA THR A 129 -4.84 13.15 5.14
C THR A 129 -4.25 14.09 4.10
N ARG A 130 -4.31 15.41 4.33
CA ARG A 130 -3.70 16.42 3.44
C ARG A 130 -2.20 16.19 3.21
N GLN A 131 -1.49 15.73 4.24
CA GLN A 131 -0.07 15.41 4.15
C GLN A 131 0.16 14.20 3.22
N GLN A 132 -0.57 13.11 3.43
CA GLN A 132 -0.51 11.92 2.58
C GLN A 132 -0.87 12.25 1.12
N THR A 133 -1.92 13.04 0.89
CA THR A 133 -2.29 13.52 -0.46
C THR A 133 -1.13 14.27 -1.12
N ARG A 134 -0.48 15.18 -0.39
CA ARG A 134 0.67 15.93 -0.92
C ARG A 134 1.82 14.98 -1.28
N GLN A 135 2.22 14.10 -0.36
CA GLN A 135 3.31 13.15 -0.59
C GLN A 135 3.02 12.23 -1.80
N MET A 136 1.79 11.73 -1.93
CA MET A 136 1.41 10.91 -3.08
C MET A 136 1.41 11.68 -4.39
N ARG A 137 0.95 12.94 -4.41
CA ARG A 137 0.99 13.80 -5.60
C ARG A 137 2.42 14.16 -6.01
N ASP A 138 3.28 14.49 -5.04
CA ASP A 138 4.70 14.72 -5.28
C ASP A 138 5.36 13.44 -5.83
N GLN A 139 4.98 12.27 -5.31
CA GLN A 139 5.48 10.99 -5.80
C GLN A 139 5.02 10.69 -7.23
N ARG A 140 3.77 11.01 -7.61
CA ARG A 140 3.31 10.91 -9.00
C ARG A 140 4.15 11.75 -9.95
N ALA A 141 4.47 12.98 -9.56
CA ALA A 141 5.32 13.87 -10.34
C ALA A 141 6.74 13.28 -10.51
N ARG A 142 7.32 12.71 -9.43
CA ARG A 142 8.64 12.05 -9.48
C ARG A 142 8.66 10.81 -10.38
N LEU A 143 7.56 10.07 -10.45
CA LEU A 143 7.41 8.90 -11.32
C LEU A 143 7.06 9.27 -12.77
N SER A 144 6.91 10.57 -13.08
CA SER A 144 6.46 11.04 -14.40
C SER A 144 5.15 10.39 -14.84
N CYS A 145 4.22 10.19 -13.90
CA CYS A 145 2.88 9.71 -14.22
C CYS A 145 2.21 10.70 -15.17
N GLN A 146 1.80 10.21 -16.34
CA GLN A 146 1.07 10.98 -17.35
C GLN A 146 -0.44 10.98 -17.07
#